data_AF-A0A5S3ULR8-F1
#
_entry.id   AF-A0A5S3ULR8-F1
#
_cell.length_a   1.000
_cell.length_b   1.000
_cell.length_c   1.000
_cell.angle_alpha   90.00
_cell.angle_beta   90.00
_cell.angle_gamma   90.00
#
_symmetry.space_group_name_H-M   'P 1'
#
loop_
_entity.id
_entity.type
_entity.pdbx_description
1 polymer ?
#
loop_
_entity_poly.entity_id
_entity_poly.type
_entity_poly.pdbx_seq_one_letter_code
_entity_poly.pdbx_strand_id
1 'polypeptide(L)' 'MNNFAVTKSNTLTQYDIDNLLQKFGGRQQEYVEITDVEKNRKTIEKYPLISDISNAIADAQYTRIIK' A
#
# COMPACT_ATOMS: atom_id res chain seq x y z
N MET A 1 18.16 -33.47 22.32
CA MET A 1 18.03 -32.51 21.21
C MET A 1 17.21 -33.18 20.12
N ASN A 2 15.94 -32.84 20.00
CA ASN A 2 15.06 -33.43 18.99
C ASN A 2 15.36 -32.76 17.64
N ASN A 3 15.89 -33.57 16.73
CA ASN A 3 16.26 -33.15 15.39
C ASN A 3 14.97 -32.97 14.57
N PHE A 4 14.40 -31.77 14.60
CA PHE A 4 13.33 -31.38 13.68
C PHE A 4 13.94 -31.18 12.29
N ALA A 5 14.27 -32.28 11.62
CA ALA A 5 14.51 -32.27 10.20
C ALA A 5 13.17 -31.93 9.54
N VAL A 6 12.89 -30.63 9.41
CA VAL A 6 11.81 -30.11 8.57
C VAL A 6 12.18 -30.53 7.15
N THR A 7 11.63 -31.64 6.72
CA THR A 7 11.65 -32.05 5.32
C THR A 7 11.15 -30.86 4.53
N LYS A 8 12.02 -30.28 3.68
CA LYS A 8 11.63 -29.21 2.77
C LYS A 8 10.59 -29.79 1.80
N SER A 9 9.32 -29.69 2.18
CA SER A 9 8.20 -29.96 1.30
C SER A 9 8.27 -28.94 0.18
N ASN A 10 8.43 -29.42 -1.05
CA ASN A 10 8.30 -28.59 -2.25
C ASN A 10 6.83 -28.26 -2.56
N THR A 11 5.90 -28.75 -1.74
CA THR A 11 4.47 -28.51 -1.84
C THR A 11 4.07 -27.48 -0.80
N LEU A 12 3.53 -26.34 -1.27
CA LEU A 12 2.96 -25.31 -0.41
C LEU A 12 1.83 -25.93 0.42
N THR A 13 1.87 -25.72 1.74
CA THR A 13 0.76 -26.09 2.61
C THR A 13 -0.38 -25.07 2.47
N GLN A 14 -1.59 -25.41 2.91
CA GLN A 14 -2.70 -24.45 2.93
C GLN A 14 -2.34 -23.19 3.73
N TYR A 15 -1.61 -23.34 4.82
CA TYR A 15 -1.11 -22.22 5.63
C TYR A 15 -0.13 -21.31 4.85
N ASP A 16 0.73 -21.90 4.01
CA ASP A 16 1.64 -21.12 3.16
C ASP A 16 0.86 -20.36 2.09
N ILE A 17 -0.15 -21.00 1.49
CA ILE A 17 -1.06 -20.39 0.51
C ILE A 17 -1.81 -19.21 1.15
N ASP A 18 -2.39 -19.40 2.34
CA ASP A 18 -3.14 -18.36 3.06
C ASP A 18 -2.25 -17.19 3.46
N ASN A 19 -1.01 -17.46 3.87
CA ASN A 19 -0.01 -16.41 4.14
C ASN A 19 0.41 -15.65 2.88
N LEU A 20 0.61 -16.34 1.77
CA LEU A 20 0.93 -15.70 0.49
C LEU A 20 -0.24 -14.85 -0.01
N LEU A 21 -1.48 -15.34 0.10
CA LEU A 21 -2.68 -14.58 -0.20
C LEU A 21 -2.83 -13.36 0.72
N GLN A 22 -2.55 -13.49 2.00
CA GLN A 22 -2.57 -12.35 2.92
C GLN A 22 -1.51 -11.30 2.59
N LYS A 23 -0.32 -11.74 2.17
CA LYS A 23 0.82 -10.86 1.86
C LYS A 23 0.74 -10.22 0.47
N PHE A 24 0.19 -10.92 -0.52
CA PHE A 24 0.26 -10.55 -1.93
C PHE A 24 -1.10 -10.60 -2.67
N GLY A 25 -2.09 -11.33 -2.15
CA GLY A 25 -3.36 -11.65 -2.81
C GLY A 25 -4.56 -10.82 -2.35
N GLY A 26 -4.35 -9.72 -1.63
CA GLY A 26 -5.39 -8.74 -1.34
C GLY A 26 -6.31 -9.14 -0.19
N ARG A 27 -6.21 -8.39 0.92
CA ARG A 27 -7.46 -7.98 1.59
C ARG A 27 -8.35 -7.31 0.53
N GLN A 28 -9.67 -7.33 0.68
CA GLN A 28 -10.59 -6.45 -0.05
C GLN A 28 -10.18 -4.98 0.16
N GLN A 29 -9.13 -4.56 -0.50
CA GLN A 29 -8.60 -3.22 -0.51
C GLN A 29 -8.91 -2.72 -1.90
N GLU A 30 -9.88 -1.81 -1.95
CA GLU A 30 -10.15 -0.93 -3.07
C GLU A 30 -8.80 -0.50 -3.67
N TYR A 31 -8.52 -0.93 -4.90
CA TYR A 31 -7.44 -0.44 -5.76
C TYR A 31 -6.16 0.02 -5.05
N VAL A 32 -5.14 -0.84 -4.98
CA VAL A 32 -3.79 -0.41 -4.55
C VAL A 32 -3.07 0.21 -5.74
N GLU A 33 -3.19 1.54 -5.90
CA GLU A 33 -2.34 2.28 -6.83
C GLU A 33 -0.89 2.28 -6.29
N ILE A 34 0.01 1.60 -7.00
CA ILE A 34 1.45 1.74 -6.72
C ILE A 34 1.89 3.06 -7.36
N THR A 35 1.73 4.16 -6.61
CA THR A 35 2.17 5.49 -7.03
C THR A 35 3.60 5.78 -6.58
N ASP A 36 4.44 6.26 -7.49
CA ASP A 36 5.73 6.84 -7.14
C ASP A 36 5.50 8.21 -6.49
N VAL A 37 5.38 8.18 -5.15
CA VAL A 37 5.03 9.34 -4.33
C VAL A 37 6.01 10.50 -4.54
N GLU A 38 7.29 10.21 -4.70
CA GLU A 38 8.33 11.22 -4.91
C GLU A 38 8.23 11.86 -6.30
N LYS A 39 7.99 11.05 -7.34
CA LYS A 39 7.74 11.57 -8.69
C LYS A 39 6.46 12.40 -8.76
N ASN A 40 5.42 11.98 -8.04
CA ASN A 40 4.16 12.71 -7.96
C ASN A 40 4.31 14.05 -7.24
N ARG A 41 5.02 14.07 -6.10
CA ARG A 41 5.33 15.32 -5.39
C ARG A 41 6.07 16.31 -6.29
N LYS A 42 7.13 15.85 -6.96
CA LYS A 42 7.89 16.68 -7.92
C LYS A 42 7.04 17.21 -9.06
N THR A 43 6.07 16.41 -9.52
CA THR A 43 5.17 16.81 -10.61
C THR A 43 4.18 17.87 -10.13
N ILE A 44 3.62 17.71 -8.93
CA ILE A 44 2.70 18.70 -8.32
C ILE A 44 3.42 20.04 -8.09
N GLU A 45 4.63 20.02 -7.52
CA GLU A 45 5.43 21.23 -7.26
C GLU A 45 5.87 21.94 -8.54
N LYS A 46 6.11 21.20 -9.62
CA LYS A 46 6.55 21.76 -10.90
C LYS A 46 5.47 22.60 -11.59
N TYR A 47 4.19 22.31 -11.37
CA TYR A 47 3.08 22.95 -12.07
C TYR A 47 2.22 23.78 -11.09
N PRO A 48 2.23 25.12 -11.16
CA PRO A 48 1.56 25.99 -10.19
C PRO A 48 0.08 25.68 -9.98
N LEU A 49 -0.68 25.47 -11.06
CA LEU A 49 -2.11 25.16 -10.98
C LEU A 49 -2.39 23.85 -10.25
N ILE A 50 -1.52 22.84 -10.42
CA ILE A 50 -1.67 21.54 -9.76
C ILE A 50 -1.33 21.66 -8.27
N SER A 51 -0.29 22.43 -7.94
CA SER A 51 0.08 22.77 -6.56
C SER A 51 -1.06 23.46 -5.81
N ASP A 52 -1.69 24.47 -6.42
CA ASP A 52 -2.79 25.21 -5.82
C ASP A 52 -4.01 24.31 -5.54
N ILE A 53 -4.33 23.40 -6.46
CA ILE A 53 -5.39 22.40 -6.28
C ILE A 53 -5.03 21.45 -5.13
N SER A 54 -3.79 20.96 -5.06
CA SER A 54 -3.33 20.07 -4.00
C SER A 54 -3.46 20.73 -2.62
N ASN A 55 -3.10 22.00 -2.50
CA ASN A 55 -3.20 22.77 -1.26
C ASN A 55 -4.67 22.96 -0.85
N ALA A 56 -5.53 23.34 -1.79
CA ALA A 56 -6.97 23.51 -1.52
C ALA A 56 -7.65 22.21 -1.05
N ILE A 57 -7.25 21.06 -1.61
CA ILE A 57 -7.74 19.75 -1.18
C ILE A 57 -7.28 19.44 0.25
N ALA A 58 -6.01 19.68 0.56
CA ALA A 58 -5.47 19.47 1.91
C ALA A 58 -6.25 20.30 2.94
N ASP A 59 -6.45 21.60 2.68
CA ASP A 59 -7.20 22.51 3.56
C ASP A 59 -8.65 22.07 3.77
N ALA A 60 -9.31 21.60 2.69
CA ALA A 60 -10.67 21.08 2.75
C ALA A 60 -10.78 19.79 3.59
N GLN A 61 -9.75 18.94 3.60
CA GLN A 61 -9.72 17.75 4.44
C GLN A 61 -9.54 18.09 5.92
N TYR A 62 -8.63 19.01 6.26
CA TYR A 62 -8.45 19.48 7.64
C TYR A 62 -9.75 20.06 8.22
N THR A 63 -10.49 20.82 7.42
CA THR A 63 -11.76 21.44 7.85
C THR A 63 -12.86 20.41 8.15
N ARG A 64 -12.83 19.23 7.50
CA ARG A 64 -13.78 18.14 7.76
C ARG A 64 -13.49 17.35 9.03
N ILE A 65 -12.22 17.30 9.46
CA ILE A 65 -11.79 16.55 10.66
C ILE A 65 -12.10 17.33 11.95
N ILE A 66 -12.16 18.66 11.86
CA ILE A 66 -12.37 19.56 13.01
C ILE A 66 -13.87 19.84 13.25
N LYS A 67 -14.77 19.41 12.35
CA LYS A 67 -16.22 19.61 12.44
C LYS A 67 -16.95 18.44 13.08
#